data_AF-F3L4M6-F1
#
_entry.id   AF-F3L4M6-F1
#
_cell.length_a   1.000
_cell.length_b   1.000
_cell.length_c   1.000
_cell.angle_alpha   90.00
_cell.angle_beta   90.00
_cell.angle_gamma   90.00
#
_symmetry.space_group_name_H-M   'P 1'
#
loop_
_entity.id
_entity.type
_entity.pdbx_description
1 polymer ?
#
loop_
_entity_poly.entity_id
_entity_poly.type
_entity_poly.pdbx_seq_one_letter_code
_entity_poly.pdbx_strand_id
1 'polypeptide(L)' 'MNDQWLTEYGVTLGVGALILFMIFIVWDLAKRSDAGKFGTMILYIALAMGIFGFLIKIVIGYLLENATTG' A
#
# COMPACT_ATOMS: atom_id res chain seq x y z
N MET A 1 27.42 17.50 3.86
CA MET A 1 27.36 17.06 2.45
C MET A 1 27.58 15.54 2.38
N ASN A 2 26.62 14.77 2.92
CA ASN A 2 26.22 13.40 2.54
C ASN A 2 25.03 12.90 3.39
N ASP A 3 24.14 13.82 3.75
CA ASP A 3 23.15 13.64 4.82
C ASP A 3 21.70 13.86 4.32
N GLN A 4 21.52 14.54 3.18
CA GLN A 4 20.20 14.74 2.57
C GLN A 4 19.66 13.45 1.94
N TRP A 5 20.50 12.68 1.24
CA TRP A 5 20.06 11.41 0.62
C TRP A 5 19.74 10.34 1.66
N LEU A 6 20.47 10.28 2.78
CA LEU A 6 20.19 9.38 3.90
C LEU A 6 18.93 9.80 4.67
N THR A 7 18.69 11.10 4.80
CA THR A 7 17.46 11.61 5.43
C THR A 7 16.27 11.34 4.53
N GLU A 8 16.39 11.54 3.22
CA GLU A 8 15.30 11.32 2.26
C GLU A 8 15.00 9.84 2.05
N TYR A 9 16.03 8.99 1.91
CA TYR A 9 15.84 7.54 1.90
C TYR A 9 15.39 7.01 3.26
N GLY A 10 15.93 7.53 4.36
CA GLY A 10 15.60 7.11 5.73
C GLY A 10 14.18 7.46 6.13
N VAL A 11 13.69 8.65 5.76
CA VAL A 11 12.29 9.06 5.94
C VAL A 11 11.38 8.26 5.01
N THR A 12 11.73 8.09 3.74
CA THR A 12 10.95 7.30 2.78
C THR A 12 10.84 5.83 3.21
N LEU A 13 11.94 5.23 3.67
CA LEU A 13 11.96 3.86 4.20
C LEU A 13 11.24 3.76 5.54
N GLY A 14 11.41 4.72 6.44
CA GLY A 14 10.76 4.73 7.75
C GLY A 14 9.24 4.86 7.63
N VAL A 15 8.77 5.81 6.82
CA VAL A 15 7.35 6.01 6.52
C VAL A 15 6.80 4.84 5.68
N GLY A 16 7.56 4.34 4.71
CA GLY A 16 7.20 3.17 3.91
C GLY A 16 7.01 1.91 4.77
N ALA A 17 7.92 1.67 5.71
CA ALA A 17 7.81 0.57 6.68
C ALA A 17 6.61 0.75 7.62
N LEU A 18 6.32 1.97 8.06
CA LEU A 18 5.14 2.30 8.86
C LEU A 18 3.83 2.00 8.11
N ILE A 19 3.75 2.36 6.82
CA ILE A 19 2.60 2.07 5.97
C ILE A 19 2.45 0.56 5.73
N LEU A 20 3.56 -0.14 5.48
CA LEU A 20 3.59 -1.60 5.33
C LEU A 20 3.11 -2.30 6.60
N PHE A 21 3.51 -1.81 7.77
CA PHE A 21 3.06 -2.31 9.06
C PHE A 21 1.55 -2.14 9.23
N MET A 22 0.99 -1.01 8.79
CA MET A 22 -0.45 -0.77 8.82
C MET A 22 -1.21 -1.76 7.92
N ILE A 23 -0.71 -2.05 6.72
CA ILE A 23 -1.27 -3.06 5.81
C ILE A 23 -1.14 -4.47 6.40
N PHE A 24 0.00 -4.77 7.03
CA PHE A 24 0.27 -6.06 7.68
C PHE A 24 -0.67 -6.33 8.86
N ILE A 25 -1.01 -5.30 9.66
CA ILE A 25 -2.01 -5.39 10.73
C ILE A 25 -3.39 -5.75 10.17
N VAL A 26 -3.82 -5.10 9.08
CA VAL A 26 -5.10 -5.40 8.42
C VAL A 26 -5.12 -6.85 7.90
N TRP A 27 -4.00 -7.32 7.35
CA TRP A 27 -3.84 -8.71 6.93
C TRP A 27 -3.90 -9.69 8.11
N ASP A 28 -3.16 -9.44 9.19
CA ASP A 28 -3.14 -10.31 10.38
C ASP A 28 -4.50 -10.34 11.08
N LEU A 29 -5.19 -9.20 11.18
CA LEU A 29 -6.54 -9.12 11.73
C LEU A 29 -7.52 -9.93 10.88
N ALA A 30 -7.44 -9.84 9.56
CA ALA A 30 -8.29 -10.64 8.68
C ALA A 30 -7.95 -12.15 8.71
N LYS A 31 -6.69 -12.50 8.97
CA LYS A 31 -6.20 -13.89 9.06
C LYS A 31 -6.54 -14.55 10.40
N ARG A 32 -6.39 -13.82 11.51
CA ARG A 32 -6.62 -14.31 12.88
C ARG A 32 -8.08 -14.34 13.28
N SER A 33 -8.92 -13.51 12.66
CA SER A 33 -10.23 -13.26 13.25
C SER A 33 -11.26 -14.39 13.08
N ASP A 34 -10.96 -15.51 12.41
CA ASP A 34 -11.89 -16.65 12.19
C ASP A 34 -13.35 -16.16 12.01
N ALA A 35 -13.50 -15.11 11.23
CA ALA A 35 -14.66 -14.25 11.31
C ALA A 35 -15.75 -14.89 10.44
N GLY A 36 -16.41 -15.88 11.04
CA GLY A 36 -17.45 -16.69 10.43
C GLY A 36 -18.35 -15.86 9.54
N LYS A 37 -18.29 -16.13 8.22
CA LYS A 37 -19.11 -15.57 7.14
C LYS A 37 -19.03 -14.04 6.91
N PHE A 38 -18.87 -13.21 7.95
CA PHE A 38 -18.79 -11.75 7.84
C PHE A 38 -17.37 -11.23 7.59
N GLY A 39 -16.35 -11.88 8.14
CA GLY A 39 -14.97 -11.43 7.95
C GLY A 39 -14.39 -11.77 6.59
N THR A 40 -14.76 -12.90 6.00
CA THR A 40 -14.34 -13.25 4.64
C THR A 40 -14.84 -12.23 3.61
N MET A 41 -16.03 -11.64 3.81
CA MET A 41 -16.58 -10.61 2.92
C MET A 41 -15.84 -9.28 3.06
N ILE A 42 -15.58 -8.83 4.29
CA ILE A 42 -14.75 -7.63 4.56
C ILE A 42 -13.31 -7.83 4.11
N LEU A 43 -12.74 -9.02 4.27
CA LEU A 43 -11.40 -9.35 3.79
C LEU A 43 -11.34 -9.31 2.26
N TYR A 44 -12.34 -9.86 1.56
CA TYR A 44 -12.41 -9.79 0.10
C TYR A 44 -12.54 -8.34 -0.38
N ILE A 45 -13.34 -7.52 0.29
CA ILE A 45 -13.50 -6.09 -0.04
C ILE A 45 -12.23 -5.31 0.28
N ALA A 46 -11.58 -5.55 1.42
CA ALA A 46 -10.32 -4.89 1.79
C ALA A 46 -9.17 -5.29 0.85
N LEU A 47 -9.10 -6.57 0.45
CA LEU A 47 -8.14 -7.08 -0.52
C LEU A 47 -8.40 -6.49 -1.90
N ALA A 48 -9.65 -6.48 -2.36
CA ALA A 48 -10.04 -5.84 -3.61
C ALA A 48 -9.72 -4.33 -3.58
N MET A 49 -10.10 -3.61 -2.54
CA MET A 49 -9.88 -2.17 -2.39
C MET A 49 -8.39 -1.81 -2.27
N GLY A 50 -7.59 -2.61 -1.56
CA GLY A 50 -6.15 -2.43 -1.45
C GLY A 50 -5.42 -2.66 -2.78
N ILE A 51 -5.74 -3.75 -3.47
CA ILE A 51 -5.20 -4.04 -4.81
C ILE A 51 -5.67 -2.98 -5.81
N PHE A 52 -6.92 -2.55 -5.73
CA PHE A 52 -7.49 -1.55 -6.63
C PHE A 52 -6.87 -0.16 -6.41
N GLY A 53 -6.67 0.26 -5.16
CA GLY A 53 -5.99 1.52 -4.84
C GLY A 53 -4.52 1.53 -5.31
N PHE A 54 -3.82 0.40 -5.20
CA PHE A 54 -2.47 0.25 -5.72
C PHE A 54 -2.43 0.26 -7.25
N LEU A 55 -3.33 -0.47 -7.90
CA LEU A 55 -3.48 -0.50 -9.36
C LEU A 55 -3.79 0.88 -9.94
N ILE A 56 -4.73 1.63 -9.34
CA ILE A 56 -5.05 3.00 -9.78
C ILE A 56 -3.81 3.88 -9.74
N LYS A 57 -3.03 3.83 -8.67
CA LYS A 57 -1.81 4.64 -8.54
C LYS A 57 -0.80 4.31 -9.65
N ILE A 58 -0.60 3.02 -9.94
CA ILE A 58 0.29 2.57 -11.01
C ILE A 58 -0.23 3.02 -12.37
N VAL A 59 -1.52 2.84 -12.65
CA VAL A 59 -2.14 3.21 -13.92
C VAL A 59 -2.08 4.72 -14.15
N ILE A 60 -2.37 5.52 -13.13
CA ILE A 60 -2.22 6.99 -13.21
C ILE A 60 -0.76 7.37 -13.40
N GLY A 61 0.18 6.72 -12.71
CA GLY A 61 1.62 6.93 -12.92
C GLY A 61 2.03 6.67 -14.37
N TYR A 62 1.63 5.51 -14.92
CA TYR A 62 1.88 5.15 -16.30
C TYR A 62 1.20 6.10 -17.30
N LEU A 63 -0.03 6.55 -17.04
CA LEU A 63 -0.73 7.51 -17.89
C LEU A 63 -0.07 8.89 -17.86
N LEU A 64 0.34 9.36 -16.67
CA LEU A 64 1.03 10.63 -16.48
C LEU A 64 2.43 10.60 -17.13
N GLU A 65 3.15 9.50 -16.96
CA GLU A 65 4.46 9.27 -17.56
C GLU A 65 4.35 9.21 -19.09
N ASN A 66 3.42 8.43 -19.64
CA ASN A 66 3.19 8.40 -21.10
C ASN A 66 2.70 9.74 -21.66
N ALA A 67 1.87 10.50 -20.93
CA ALA A 67 1.40 11.81 -21.37
C ALA A 67 2.46 12.92 -21.27
N THR A 68 3.46 12.74 -20.40
CA THR A 68 4.59 13.68 -20.25
C THR A 68 5.76 13.34 -21.19
N THR A 69 5.79 12.12 -21.75
CA THR A 69 6.84 11.63 -22.66
C THR A 69 6.49 11.81 -24.15
N GLY A 70 5.46 12.61 -24.48
CA GLY A 70 4.99 12.89 -25.84
C GLY A 70 5.10 14.36 -26.21
#